data_AF-A0A7C4ZM98-F1
#
_entry.id   AF-A0A7C4ZM98-F1
#
_cell.length_a   1.000
_cell.length_b   1.000
_cell.length_c   1.000
_cell.angle_alpha   90.00
_cell.angle_beta   90.00
_cell.angle_gamma   90.00
#
_symmetry.space_group_name_H-M   'P 1'
#
loop_
_entity.id
_entity.type
_entity.pdbx_description
1 polymer ?
#
loop_
_entity_poly.entity_id
_entity_poly.type
_entity_poly.pdbx_seq_one_letter_code
_entity_poly.pdbx_strand_id
1 'polypeptide(L)' 'MRFEFGRYIVVDDDICHGKPIFRGTRILVSDVIEL' A
#
# COMPACT_ATOMS: atom_id res chain seq x y z
N MET A 1 -1.98 5.76 -11.24
CA MET A 1 -0.78 4.93 -11.52
C MET A 1 -0.74 3.78 -10.53
N ARG A 2 -0.35 2.57 -10.93
CA ARG A 2 -0.23 1.41 -10.02
C ARG A 2 1.18 0.86 -10.03
N PHE A 3 1.74 0.65 -8.84
CA PHE A 3 3.08 0.14 -8.59
C PHE A 3 3.03 -0.95 -7.52
N GLU A 4 3.85 -2.00 -7.67
CA GLU A 4 3.89 -3.12 -6.72
C GLU A 4 5.30 -3.26 -6.12
N PHE A 5 5.40 -3.23 -4.79
CA PHE A 5 6.64 -3.47 -4.04
C PHE A 5 6.69 -4.94 -3.62
N GLY A 6 7.51 -5.72 -4.31
CA GLY A 6 7.65 -7.16 -4.05
C GLY A 6 6.31 -7.89 -4.16
N ARG A 7 6.05 -8.82 -3.23
CA ARG A 7 4.84 -9.65 -3.29
C ARG A 7 3.63 -9.04 -2.59
N TYR A 8 3.84 -8.25 -1.54
CA TYR A 8 2.78 -7.94 -0.57
C TYR A 8 2.37 -6.47 -0.49
N ILE A 9 3.10 -5.54 -1.11
CA ILE A 9 2.79 -4.11 -0.99
C ILE A 9 2.38 -3.55 -2.35
N VAL A 10 1.32 -2.76 -2.37
CA VAL A 10 0.80 -2.06 -3.55
C VAL A 10 0.69 -0.58 -3.26
N VAL A 11 1.03 0.24 -4.25
CA VAL A 11 0.80 1.68 -4.29
C VAL A 11 -0.05 1.97 -5.52
N ASP A 12 -1.21 2.57 -5.33
CA ASP A 12 -2.15 2.89 -6.41
C ASP A 12 -2.81 4.24 -6.12
N ASP A 13 -2.73 5.19 -7.06
CA ASP A 13 -3.28 6.55 -6.87
C ASP A 13 -4.79 6.53 -6.59
N ASP A 14 -5.50 5.53 -7.13
CA ASP A 14 -6.95 5.37 -6.95
C ASP A 14 -7.30 4.71 -5.60
N ILE A 15 -6.30 4.22 -4.84
CA ILE A 15 -6.47 3.51 -3.58
C ILE A 15 -5.71 4.22 -2.47
N CYS A 16 -6.43 4.68 -1.44
CA CYS A 16 -5.83 5.32 -0.25
C CYS A 16 -4.86 6.48 -0.59
N HIS A 17 -5.12 7.22 -1.67
CA HIS A 17 -4.33 8.36 -2.14
C HIS A 17 -2.88 8.02 -2.52
N GLY A 18 -2.63 6.83 -3.05
CA GLY A 18 -1.27 6.41 -3.42
C GLY A 18 -0.37 6.10 -2.21
N LYS A 19 -0.95 5.90 -1.03
CA LYS A 19 -0.19 5.43 0.13
C LYS A 19 0.05 3.91 0.04
N PRO A 20 1.23 3.41 0.46
CA PRO A 20 1.51 1.98 0.46
C PRO A 20 0.55 1.20 1.35
N ILE A 21 -0.05 0.16 0.79
CA ILE A 21 -0.96 -0.78 1.47
C ILE A 21 -0.50 -2.22 1.30
N PHE A 22 -0.94 -3.09 2.20
CA PHE A 22 -0.84 -4.54 1.98
C PHE A 22 -1.82 -4.98 0.89
N ARG A 23 -1.33 -5.75 -0.10
CA ARG A 23 -2.08 -6.20 -1.28
C ARG A 23 -3.40 -6.85 -0.87
N GLY A 24 -4.49 -6.43 -1.51
CA GLY A 24 -5.83 -6.96 -1.26
C GLY A 24 -6.51 -6.40 -0.01
N THR A 25 -5.90 -5.42 0.65
CA THR A 25 -6.46 -4.75 1.83
C THR A 25 -6.51 -3.23 1.60
N ARG A 26 -7.04 -2.50 2.59
CA ARG A 26 -6.89 -1.04 2.71
C ARG A 26 -6.15 -0.66 3.99
N ILE A 27 -5.30 -1.56 4.49
CA ILE A 27 -4.47 -1.34 5.67
C ILE A 27 -3.18 -0.67 5.21
N LEU A 28 -2.91 0.54 5.71
CA LEU A 28 -1.68 1.26 5.39
C LEU A 28 -0.50 0.54 6.04
N VAL A 29 0.63 0.47 5.33
CA VAL A 29 1.86 -0.11 5.90
C VAL A 29 2.29 0.66 7.15
N SER A 30 2.09 1.99 7.17
CA SER A 30 2.39 2.87 8.30
C SER A 30 1.57 2.59 9.56
N ASP A 31 0.41 1.92 9.44
CA ASP A 31 -0.42 1.60 10.59
C ASP A 31 0.06 0.33 11.31
N VAL A 32 0.92 -0.47 10.65
CA VAL A 32 1.39 -1.77 11.16
C VAL A 32 2.85 -1.72 11.57
N ILE A 33 3.66 -0.94 10.85
CA ILE A 33 5.10 -0.83 11.08
C ILE A 33 5.42 0.63 11.38
N GLU A 34 6.02 0.89 12.53
CA GLU A 34 6.61 2.20 12.82
C GLU A 34 7.85 2.38 11.92
N LEU A 35 7.90 3.51 11.21
CA LEU A 35 8.99 3.90 10.30
C LEU A 35 10.08 4.68 11.05
#